data_AF-A0AAJ0C8E5-F1
#
_entry.id   AF-A0AAJ0C8E5-F1
#
_cell.length_a   1.000
_cell.length_b   1.000
_cell.length_c   1.000
_cell.angle_alpha   90.00
_cell.angle_beta   90.00
_cell.angle_gamma   90.00
#
_symmetry.space_group_name_H-M   'P 1'
#
loop_
_entity.id
_entity.type
_entity.pdbx_description
1 polymer ?
#
loop_
_entity_poly.entity_id
_entity_poly.type
_entity_poly.pdbx_seq_one_letter_code
_entity_poly.pdbx_strand_id
1 'polypeptide(L)'
;MDDISVIRIDAGGDDGAEIIFEFNSKRIAVSISQATSIDFDKQYEDIVDMVLDVILPAGKSLFAQVAQTPAPSSKILHSLLNPTTHDFLLKSVEGKPTIIQISPDEAYIDPEPQIDHGADVDFDLQTHDDLPQYSSGEIQVMEIFVGNGSVSRVLINGKEMLCKAQDTGSLAPDLRRELARLQKIKQPYVSTPIQSPQLLSYVKHADNGHIIGLLRETRREKWMAQIRKTVSQLHEIGVVWGDGKTSNVIIDNDDDAWPIDFGGGWTDGWVDKELAETVEGDEQAVRAIMKFLGLGEDLIV
;
A
#
# COMPACT_ATOMS: atom_id res chain seq x y z
N MET A 1 24.08 8.78 -2.79
CA MET A 1 23.90 7.81 -1.69
C MET A 1 22.97 6.76 -2.25
N ASP A 2 23.29 5.48 -2.13
CA ASP A 2 22.40 4.41 -2.60
C ASP A 2 21.16 4.37 -1.69
N ASP A 3 19.99 4.18 -2.27
CA ASP A 3 18.72 4.03 -1.56
C ASP A 3 18.48 2.55 -1.27
N ILE A 4 18.34 2.18 0.00
CA ILE A 4 18.31 0.79 0.47
C ILE A 4 17.21 0.60 1.51
N SER A 5 16.33 -0.36 1.29
CA SER A 5 15.26 -0.73 2.23
C SER A 5 15.15 -2.26 2.34
N VAL A 6 15.18 -2.82 3.56
CA VAL A 6 15.02 -4.27 3.74
C VAL A 6 13.55 -4.64 3.73
N ILE A 7 13.18 -5.60 2.86
CA ILE A 7 11.82 -6.12 2.73
C ILE A 7 11.60 -7.26 3.71
N ARG A 8 12.48 -8.26 3.70
CA ARG A 8 12.43 -9.43 4.60
C ARG A 8 13.81 -10.04 4.78
N ILE A 9 14.03 -10.64 5.95
CA ILE A 9 15.11 -11.61 6.18
C ILE A 9 14.43 -12.91 6.56
N ASP A 10 14.65 -13.94 5.76
CA ASP A 10 14.26 -15.30 6.08
C ASP A 10 15.48 -16.04 6.61
N ALA A 11 15.45 -16.34 7.90
CA ALA A 11 16.56 -16.99 8.58
C ALA A 11 16.81 -18.41 8.06
N GLY A 12 15.77 -19.03 7.48
CA GLY A 12 15.75 -20.42 7.04
C GLY A 12 16.17 -21.43 8.13
N GLY A 13 16.14 -22.71 7.77
CA GLY A 13 16.68 -23.81 8.60
C GLY A 13 18.19 -24.00 8.43
N ASP A 14 18.70 -25.15 8.87
CA ASP A 14 20.14 -25.51 8.74
C ASP A 14 20.68 -25.50 7.29
N ASP A 15 19.78 -25.45 6.29
CA ASP A 15 20.09 -25.56 4.86
C ASP A 15 20.38 -24.21 4.18
N GLY A 16 20.06 -23.07 4.79
CA GLY A 16 20.33 -21.74 4.21
C GLY A 16 19.44 -20.62 4.75
N ALA A 17 19.65 -19.41 4.25
CA ALA A 17 18.86 -18.22 4.56
C ALA A 17 18.68 -17.34 3.31
N GLU A 18 17.71 -16.43 3.33
CA GLU A 18 17.49 -15.42 2.29
C GLU A 18 17.34 -14.03 2.91
N ILE A 19 17.88 -13.00 2.25
CA ILE A 19 17.50 -11.62 2.50
C ILE A 19 17.00 -10.99 1.22
N ILE A 20 15.85 -10.31 1.31
CA ILE A 20 15.30 -9.50 0.23
C ILE A 20 15.29 -8.04 0.65
N PHE A 21 15.84 -7.19 -0.20
CA PHE A 21 15.88 -5.75 -0.01
C PHE A 21 15.70 -5.02 -1.35
N GLU A 22 15.31 -3.76 -1.29
CA GLU A 22 15.37 -2.86 -2.44
C GLU A 22 16.71 -2.14 -2.45
N PHE A 23 17.31 -2.03 -3.63
CA PHE A 23 18.51 -1.24 -3.90
C PHE A 23 18.25 -0.37 -5.12
N ASN A 24 18.20 0.95 -4.95
CA ASN A 24 17.92 1.91 -6.02
C ASN A 24 16.70 1.50 -6.87
N SER A 25 15.57 1.18 -6.20
CA SER A 25 14.30 0.73 -6.79
C SER A 25 14.32 -0.62 -7.51
N LYS A 26 15.31 -1.48 -7.22
CA LYS A 26 15.36 -2.87 -7.69
C LYS A 26 15.25 -3.83 -6.53
N ARG A 27 14.41 -4.85 -6.66
CA ARG A 27 14.32 -5.92 -5.68
C ARG A 27 15.48 -6.90 -5.88
N ILE A 28 16.27 -7.07 -4.83
CA ILE A 28 17.43 -7.95 -4.78
C ILE A 28 17.13 -9.03 -3.75
N ALA A 29 17.27 -10.29 -4.15
CA ALA A 29 17.26 -11.43 -3.24
C ALA A 29 18.67 -12.00 -3.16
N VAL A 30 19.17 -12.20 -1.93
CA VAL A 30 20.47 -12.81 -1.68
C VAL A 30 20.26 -14.06 -0.86
N SER A 31 20.45 -15.21 -1.49
CA SER A 31 20.53 -16.51 -0.84
C SER A 31 21.88 -16.66 -0.14
N ILE A 32 21.86 -17.26 1.05
CA ILE A 32 23.04 -17.47 1.90
C ILE A 32 23.13 -18.98 2.16
N SER A 33 24.16 -19.62 1.60
CA SER A 33 24.43 -21.04 1.86
C SER A 33 25.01 -21.23 3.26
N GLN A 34 24.53 -22.23 4.01
CA GLN A 34 25.02 -22.59 5.36
C GLN A 34 24.85 -21.45 6.38
N ALA A 35 23.60 -21.05 6.63
CA ALA A 35 23.28 -20.16 7.72
C ALA A 35 23.41 -20.90 9.06
N THR A 36 24.15 -20.32 10.02
CA THR A 36 24.09 -20.79 11.41
C THR A 36 22.87 -20.20 12.09
N SER A 37 22.24 -20.95 13.01
CA SER A 37 21.09 -20.50 13.80
C SER A 37 21.29 -19.09 14.34
N ILE A 38 20.29 -18.22 14.15
CA ILE A 38 20.30 -16.86 14.69
C ILE A 38 20.36 -16.92 16.21
N ASP A 39 21.22 -16.07 16.78
CA ASP A 39 21.24 -15.83 18.22
C ASP A 39 19.96 -15.05 18.61
N PHE A 40 19.02 -15.74 19.27
CA PHE A 40 17.70 -15.21 19.65
C PHE A 40 17.78 -13.99 20.59
N ASP A 41 18.97 -13.68 21.13
CA ASP A 41 19.18 -12.54 22.01
C ASP A 41 19.43 -11.22 21.25
N LYS A 42 19.64 -11.24 19.92
CA LYS A 42 19.86 -10.03 19.11
C LYS A 42 18.55 -9.43 18.58
N GLN A 43 18.51 -8.09 18.53
CA GLN A 43 17.39 -7.39 17.90
C GLN A 43 17.43 -7.58 16.38
N TYR A 44 16.25 -7.57 15.75
CA TYR A 44 16.12 -7.75 14.30
C TYR A 44 16.94 -6.71 13.51
N GLU A 45 16.97 -5.46 13.98
CA GLU A 45 17.75 -4.38 13.35
C GLU A 45 19.26 -4.65 13.40
N ASP A 46 19.78 -5.16 14.52
CA ASP A 46 21.20 -5.51 14.64
C ASP A 46 21.60 -6.64 13.67
N ILE A 47 20.68 -7.58 13.43
CA ILE A 47 20.88 -8.67 12.48
C ILE A 47 20.86 -8.13 11.05
N VAL A 48 19.92 -7.24 10.73
CA VAL A 48 19.84 -6.56 9.43
C VAL A 48 21.16 -5.85 9.13
N ASP A 49 21.63 -5.00 10.05
CA ASP A 49 22.84 -4.21 9.85
C ASP A 49 24.07 -5.12 9.66
N MET A 50 24.19 -6.17 10.49
CA MET A 50 25.28 -7.14 10.40
C MET A 50 25.32 -7.87 9.04
N VAL A 51 24.15 -8.24 8.52
CA VAL A 51 24.05 -8.92 7.23
C VAL A 51 24.35 -7.96 6.07
N LEU A 52 23.81 -6.74 6.13
CA LEU A 52 24.04 -5.72 5.10
C LEU A 52 25.49 -5.25 5.04
N ASP A 53 26.20 -5.17 6.18
CA ASP A 53 27.63 -4.85 6.25
C ASP A 53 28.50 -5.84 5.47
N VAL A 54 28.05 -7.08 5.29
CA VAL A 54 28.73 -8.10 4.48
C VAL A 54 28.28 -8.04 3.03
N ILE A 55 26.96 -7.96 2.79
CA ILE A 55 26.36 -8.09 1.46
C ILE A 55 26.62 -6.85 0.60
N LEU A 56 26.42 -5.65 1.15
CA LEU A 56 26.50 -4.42 0.36
C LEU A 56 27.91 -4.18 -0.21
N PRO A 57 29.02 -4.35 0.55
CA PRO A 57 30.36 -4.23 -0.02
C PRO A 57 30.67 -5.31 -1.06
N ALA A 58 30.25 -6.56 -0.81
CA ALA A 58 30.54 -7.69 -1.68
C ALA A 58 29.75 -7.65 -3.01
N GLY A 59 28.52 -7.13 -2.99
CA GLY A 59 27.63 -7.07 -4.15
C GLY A 59 27.58 -5.73 -4.87
N LYS A 60 28.23 -4.68 -4.35
CA LYS A 60 28.09 -3.28 -4.82
C LYS A 60 28.09 -3.10 -6.34
N SER A 61 29.07 -3.67 -7.04
CA SER A 61 29.20 -3.52 -8.49
C SER A 61 28.07 -4.20 -9.25
N LEU A 62 27.66 -5.40 -8.82
CA LEU A 62 26.57 -6.16 -9.43
C LEU A 62 25.22 -5.50 -9.18
N PHE A 63 24.96 -5.04 -7.96
CA PHE A 63 23.73 -4.34 -7.61
C PHE A 63 23.59 -3.03 -8.38
N ALA A 64 24.69 -2.27 -8.51
CA ALA A 64 24.72 -1.06 -9.33
C ALA A 64 24.54 -1.35 -10.83
N GLN A 65 24.99 -2.51 -11.33
CA GLN A 65 24.74 -2.92 -12.71
C GLN A 65 23.27 -3.23 -12.94
N VAL A 66 22.62 -3.93 -12.01
CA VAL A 66 21.18 -4.23 -12.05
C VAL A 66 20.35 -2.94 -11.99
N ALA A 67 20.72 -2.01 -11.10
CA ALA A 67 20.05 -0.73 -10.92
C ALA A 67 20.07 0.18 -12.16
N GLN A 68 20.99 -0.03 -13.10
CA GLN A 68 21.02 0.73 -14.36
C GLN A 68 19.88 0.35 -15.32
N THR A 69 19.23 -0.80 -15.10
CA THR A 69 18.11 -1.22 -15.93
C THR A 69 16.87 -0.41 -15.54
N PRO A 70 16.15 0.24 -16.47
CA PRO A 70 14.92 0.94 -16.13
C PRO A 70 13.94 0.00 -15.42
N ALA A 71 13.31 0.44 -14.34
CA ALA A 71 12.20 -0.31 -13.76
C ALA A 71 11.00 -0.26 -14.73
N PRO A 72 10.30 -1.38 -14.98
CA PRO A 72 9.08 -1.32 -15.76
C PRO A 72 8.07 -0.42 -15.05
N SER A 73 7.54 0.59 -15.74
CA SER A 73 6.48 1.46 -15.24
C SER A 73 5.11 0.80 -15.44
N SER A 74 4.89 -0.33 -14.78
CA SER A 74 3.57 -0.98 -14.80
C SER A 74 2.61 -0.23 -13.89
N LYS A 75 1.39 -0.01 -14.38
CA LYS A 75 0.24 0.44 -13.56
C LYS A 75 -0.66 -0.72 -13.15
N ILE A 76 -0.23 -1.97 -13.35
CA ILE A 76 -0.98 -3.15 -12.94
C ILE A 76 -0.51 -3.56 -11.54
N LEU A 77 -1.47 -3.78 -10.63
CA LEU A 77 -1.19 -4.10 -9.22
C LEU A 77 -0.27 -5.32 -9.10
N HIS A 78 -0.53 -6.39 -9.86
CA HIS A 78 0.28 -7.60 -9.80
C HIS A 78 1.77 -7.34 -10.09
N SER A 79 2.09 -6.57 -11.13
CA SER A 79 3.48 -6.22 -11.48
C SER A 79 4.15 -5.32 -10.44
N LEU A 80 3.37 -4.48 -9.75
CA LEU A 80 3.87 -3.60 -8.71
C LEU A 80 4.16 -4.37 -7.43
N LEU A 81 3.28 -5.29 -7.03
CA LEU A 81 3.50 -6.16 -5.87
C LEU A 81 4.65 -7.15 -6.12
N ASN A 82 4.74 -7.68 -7.34
CA ASN A 82 5.73 -8.66 -7.79
C ASN A 82 6.69 -8.05 -8.83
N PRO A 83 7.52 -7.06 -8.47
CA PRO A 83 8.56 -6.57 -9.35
C PRO A 83 9.56 -7.70 -9.64
N THR A 84 10.26 -7.59 -10.77
CA THR A 84 11.37 -8.48 -11.10
C THR A 84 12.36 -8.52 -9.95
N THR A 85 12.59 -9.72 -9.42
CA THR A 85 13.60 -9.99 -8.41
C THR A 85 14.89 -10.41 -9.11
N HIS A 86 16.01 -9.88 -8.63
CA HIS A 86 17.33 -10.25 -9.10
C HIS A 86 18.00 -11.12 -8.03
N ASP A 87 18.19 -12.40 -8.36
CA ASP A 87 18.69 -13.40 -7.43
C ASP A 87 20.22 -13.46 -7.42
N PHE A 88 20.77 -13.55 -6.21
CA PHE A 88 22.20 -13.65 -5.96
C PHE A 88 22.48 -14.71 -4.90
N LEU A 89 23.68 -15.29 -4.97
CA LEU A 89 24.20 -16.18 -3.93
C LEU A 89 25.38 -15.51 -3.24
N LEU A 90 25.32 -15.42 -1.91
CA LEU A 90 26.46 -15.12 -1.05
C LEU A 90 27.22 -16.42 -0.75
N LYS A 91 28.51 -16.45 -1.10
CA LYS A 91 29.43 -17.54 -0.78
C LYS A 91 30.78 -17.04 -0.29
N SER A 92 31.49 -17.88 0.45
CA SER A 92 32.88 -17.62 0.83
C SER A 92 33.83 -18.18 -0.23
N VAL A 93 34.65 -17.32 -0.83
CA VAL A 93 35.73 -17.70 -1.74
C VAL A 93 37.04 -17.25 -1.10
N GLU A 94 37.93 -18.20 -0.80
CA GLU A 94 39.22 -17.92 -0.13
C GLU A 94 39.07 -17.12 1.19
N GLY A 95 37.98 -17.38 1.94
CA GLY A 95 37.70 -16.70 3.20
C GLY A 95 37.11 -15.29 3.05
N LYS A 96 36.76 -14.87 1.83
CA LYS A 96 36.13 -13.57 1.56
C LYS A 96 34.69 -13.73 1.08
N PRO A 97 33.76 -12.88 1.56
CA PRO A 97 32.40 -12.85 1.06
C PRO A 97 32.40 -12.44 -0.41
N THR A 98 31.77 -13.25 -1.26
CA THR A 98 31.65 -13.01 -2.69
C THR A 98 30.19 -13.21 -3.09
N ILE A 99 29.64 -12.22 -3.78
CA ILE A 99 28.30 -12.27 -4.36
C ILE A 99 28.40 -12.69 -5.82
N ILE A 100 27.56 -13.62 -6.24
CA ILE A 100 27.39 -14.00 -7.65
C ILE A 100 25.92 -13.92 -8.03
N GLN A 101 25.63 -13.49 -9.26
CA GLN A 101 24.28 -13.54 -9.79
C GLN A 101 23.92 -14.98 -10.15
N ILE A 102 22.72 -15.40 -9.80
CA ILE A 102 22.20 -16.74 -10.05
C ILE A 102 20.88 -16.66 -10.81
N SER A 103 20.41 -17.79 -11.32
CA SER A 103 19.04 -17.89 -11.82
C SER A 103 18.05 -18.13 -10.67
N PRO A 104 16.76 -17.78 -10.84
CA PRO A 104 15.75 -18.04 -9.81
C PRO A 104 15.65 -19.52 -9.39
N ASP A 105 15.95 -20.45 -10.33
CA ASP A 105 15.93 -21.90 -10.07
C ASP A 105 17.07 -22.37 -9.14
N GLU A 106 18.09 -21.53 -8.94
CA GLU A 106 19.24 -21.79 -8.06
C GLU A 106 19.11 -21.06 -6.70
N ALA A 107 18.10 -20.20 -6.54
CA ALA A 107 17.87 -19.46 -5.32
C ALA A 107 17.46 -20.39 -4.17
N TYR A 108 17.79 -19.99 -2.94
CA TYR A 108 17.31 -20.68 -1.75
C TYR A 108 15.79 -20.60 -1.70
N ILE A 109 15.14 -21.76 -1.67
CA ILE A 109 13.71 -21.87 -1.42
C ILE A 109 13.59 -22.28 0.03
N ASP A 110 13.08 -21.40 0.89
CA ASP A 110 12.65 -21.80 2.22
C ASP A 110 11.57 -22.88 2.05
N PRO A 111 11.79 -24.13 2.49
CA PRO A 111 10.73 -25.11 2.53
C PRO A 111 9.71 -24.58 3.52
N GLU A 112 8.62 -23.99 3.00
CA GLU A 112 7.59 -23.25 3.77
C GLU A 112 7.50 -23.76 5.20
N PRO A 113 7.50 -22.88 6.23
CA PRO A 113 7.21 -23.33 7.57
C PRO A 113 5.90 -24.10 7.50
N GLN A 114 5.98 -25.42 7.76
CA GLN A 114 4.81 -26.24 8.03
C GLN A 114 4.12 -25.52 9.17
N ILE A 115 3.12 -24.70 8.85
CA ILE A 115 2.36 -23.97 9.85
C ILE A 115 1.78 -25.06 10.72
N ASP A 116 2.35 -25.21 11.92
CA ASP A 116 1.81 -26.11 12.92
C ASP A 116 0.38 -25.65 13.15
N HIS A 117 -0.58 -26.40 12.62
CA HIS A 117 -2.00 -26.18 12.86
C HIS A 117 -2.38 -26.44 14.33
N GLY A 118 -1.40 -26.66 15.21
CA GLY A 118 -1.53 -26.66 16.65
C GLY A 118 -1.86 -25.28 17.21
N ALA A 119 -3.15 -25.06 17.47
CA ALA A 119 -3.68 -24.09 18.44
C ALA A 119 -3.95 -22.66 17.97
N ASP A 120 -4.65 -22.49 16.83
CA ASP A 120 -5.68 -21.46 16.76
C ASP A 120 -6.86 -21.92 15.88
N VAL A 121 -7.74 -22.67 16.55
CA VAL A 121 -9.20 -22.73 16.41
C VAL A 121 -9.78 -22.05 15.14
N ASP A 122 -10.13 -22.89 14.17
CA ASP A 122 -11.33 -22.72 13.33
C ASP A 122 -11.42 -21.41 12.51
N PHE A 123 -10.41 -21.13 11.69
CA PHE A 123 -10.54 -20.13 10.61
C PHE A 123 -10.40 -20.81 9.25
N ASP A 124 -11.40 -21.61 8.93
CA ASP A 124 -11.77 -21.78 7.53
C ASP A 124 -12.11 -20.38 7.02
N LEU A 125 -11.27 -19.80 6.16
CA LEU A 125 -11.73 -18.81 5.19
C LEU A 125 -12.65 -19.52 4.19
N GLN A 126 -13.70 -20.17 4.70
CA GLN A 126 -14.95 -20.20 3.99
C GLN A 126 -15.29 -18.72 3.83
N THR A 127 -15.00 -18.18 2.65
CA THR A 127 -15.49 -16.88 2.21
C THR A 127 -17.01 -16.98 2.27
N HIS A 128 -17.57 -16.81 3.47
CA HIS A 128 -18.99 -16.88 3.76
C HIS A 128 -19.75 -15.68 3.21
N ASP A 129 -19.02 -14.76 2.57
CA ASP A 129 -19.57 -13.65 1.82
C ASP A 129 -19.39 -13.90 0.32
N ASP A 130 -20.46 -13.72 -0.45
CA ASP A 130 -20.49 -13.64 -1.93
C ASP A 130 -19.76 -12.37 -2.46
N LEU A 131 -18.72 -11.89 -1.77
CA LEU A 131 -17.96 -10.73 -2.22
C LEU A 131 -17.20 -11.06 -3.50
N PRO A 132 -17.19 -10.15 -4.49
CA PRO A 132 -16.38 -10.29 -5.68
C PRO A 132 -14.89 -10.50 -5.35
N GLN A 133 -14.21 -11.20 -6.24
CA GLN A 133 -12.79 -11.49 -6.13
C GLN A 133 -12.15 -11.09 -7.45
N TYR A 134 -11.12 -10.26 -7.39
CA TYR A 134 -10.44 -9.74 -8.59
C TYR A 134 -9.01 -10.23 -8.63
N SER A 135 -8.54 -10.62 -9.82
CA SER A 135 -7.13 -10.92 -10.00
C SER A 135 -6.32 -9.64 -9.92
N SER A 136 -5.20 -9.66 -9.20
CA SER A 136 -4.25 -8.54 -9.15
C SER A 136 -3.73 -8.14 -10.53
N GLY A 137 -3.79 -9.03 -11.53
CA GLY A 137 -3.44 -8.73 -12.92
C GLY A 137 -4.48 -7.87 -13.66
N GLU A 138 -5.69 -7.75 -13.12
CA GLU A 138 -6.80 -6.98 -13.69
C GLU A 138 -6.97 -5.60 -13.02
N ILE A 139 -6.22 -5.35 -11.94
CA ILE A 139 -6.37 -4.15 -11.12
C ILE A 139 -5.41 -3.06 -11.60
N GLN A 140 -5.97 -1.96 -12.09
CA GLN A 140 -5.21 -0.77 -12.46
C GLN A 140 -4.96 0.12 -11.24
N VAL A 141 -3.69 0.41 -10.97
CA VAL A 141 -3.24 1.34 -9.94
C VAL A 141 -3.16 2.76 -10.50
N MET A 142 -3.92 3.65 -9.88
CA MET A 142 -3.98 5.07 -10.23
C MET A 142 -2.98 5.87 -9.42
N GLU A 143 -2.81 5.52 -8.15
CA GLU A 143 -1.94 6.22 -7.22
C GLU A 143 -1.45 5.24 -6.14
N ILE A 144 -0.18 5.37 -5.77
CA ILE A 144 0.44 4.57 -4.73
C ILE A 144 0.58 5.45 -3.48
N PHE A 145 0.00 4.99 -2.37
CA PHE A 145 0.11 5.69 -1.08
C PHE A 145 1.24 5.13 -0.22
N VAL A 146 1.45 3.80 -0.27
CA VAL A 146 2.43 3.11 0.57
C VAL A 146 3.05 1.93 -0.18
N GLY A 147 4.38 1.81 -0.08
CA GLY A 147 5.16 0.71 -0.65
C GLY A 147 5.01 0.58 -2.16
N ASN A 148 5.21 -0.62 -2.70
CA ASN A 148 5.04 -0.91 -4.13
C ASN A 148 3.57 -1.19 -4.49
N GLY A 149 2.68 -0.28 -4.11
CA GLY A 149 1.23 -0.43 -4.32
C GLY A 149 0.51 -1.18 -3.20
N SER A 150 1.19 -1.45 -2.08
CA SER A 150 0.63 -2.16 -0.93
C SER A 150 -0.58 -1.45 -0.34
N VAL A 151 -0.60 -0.12 -0.40
CA VAL A 151 -1.82 0.69 -0.25
C VAL A 151 -1.90 1.61 -1.45
N SER A 152 -2.97 1.49 -2.23
CA SER A 152 -3.11 2.21 -3.51
C SER A 152 -4.55 2.60 -3.80
N ARG A 153 -4.72 3.66 -4.58
CA ARG A 153 -5.98 3.98 -5.26
C ARG A 153 -6.02 3.17 -6.54
N VAL A 154 -7.09 2.42 -6.74
CA VAL A 154 -7.22 1.53 -7.89
C VAL A 154 -8.52 1.78 -8.63
N LEU A 155 -8.51 1.48 -9.92
CA LEU A 155 -9.67 1.51 -10.79
C LEU A 155 -9.97 0.08 -11.24
N ILE A 156 -11.19 -0.38 -10.96
CA ILE A 156 -11.67 -1.70 -11.37
C ILE A 156 -13.05 -1.54 -11.97
N ASN A 157 -13.23 -1.93 -13.23
CA ASN A 157 -14.50 -1.79 -13.96
C ASN A 157 -15.10 -0.37 -13.90
N GLY A 158 -14.25 0.67 -13.94
CA GLY A 158 -14.66 2.07 -13.87
C GLY A 158 -15.02 2.57 -12.46
N LYS A 159 -14.89 1.73 -11.42
CA LYS A 159 -15.12 2.11 -10.03
C LYS A 159 -13.79 2.33 -9.29
N GLU A 160 -13.64 3.49 -8.68
CA GLU A 160 -12.50 3.77 -7.80
C GLU A 160 -12.67 3.08 -6.44
N MET A 161 -11.60 2.46 -5.98
CA MET A 161 -11.53 1.77 -4.68
C MET A 161 -10.15 1.98 -4.04
N LEU A 162 -10.10 1.82 -2.72
CA LEU A 162 -8.84 1.69 -2.01
C LEU A 162 -8.44 0.21 -2.01
N CYS A 163 -7.26 -0.09 -2.53
CA CYS A 163 -6.64 -1.41 -2.44
C CYS A 163 -5.64 -1.45 -1.29
N LYS A 164 -5.69 -2.52 -0.51
CA LYS A 164 -4.60 -2.92 0.37
C LYS A 164 -4.23 -4.37 0.06
N ALA A 165 -3.02 -4.59 -0.44
CA ALA A 165 -2.55 -5.91 -0.86
C ALA A 165 -1.06 -6.06 -0.55
N GLN A 166 -0.56 -7.29 -0.45
CA GLN A 166 0.86 -7.56 -0.18
C GLN A 166 1.34 -8.74 -1.01
N ASP A 167 2.62 -8.75 -1.32
CA ASP A 167 3.31 -9.84 -2.00
C ASP A 167 3.76 -10.92 -1.00
N THR A 168 2.80 -11.56 -0.34
CA THR A 168 3.08 -12.74 0.47
C THR A 168 2.29 -13.90 -0.09
N GLY A 169 3.02 -14.94 -0.54
CA GLY A 169 2.49 -16.14 -1.20
C GLY A 169 1.52 -16.97 -0.36
N SER A 170 1.33 -16.62 0.90
CA SER A 170 0.25 -17.14 1.75
C SER A 170 -0.39 -15.98 2.51
N LEU A 171 -1.65 -16.16 2.92
CA LEU A 171 -2.40 -15.12 3.63
C LEU A 171 -1.67 -14.73 4.93
N ALA A 172 -0.88 -13.66 4.90
CA ALA A 172 -0.08 -13.22 6.05
C ALA A 172 -0.97 -13.09 7.31
N PRO A 173 -0.49 -13.44 8.51
CA PRO A 173 -1.28 -13.40 9.75
C PRO A 173 -2.03 -12.08 9.97
N ASP A 174 -1.40 -10.97 9.60
CA ASP A 174 -1.98 -9.64 9.70
C ASP A 174 -3.14 -9.41 8.74
N LEU A 175 -3.02 -9.87 7.49
CA LEU A 175 -4.10 -9.82 6.51
C LEU A 175 -5.27 -10.71 6.94
N ARG A 176 -5.00 -11.92 7.45
CA ARG A 176 -6.06 -12.81 7.99
C ARG A 176 -6.87 -12.09 9.05
N ARG A 177 -6.16 -11.51 10.02
CA ARG A 177 -6.75 -10.81 11.17
C ARG A 177 -7.55 -9.59 10.74
N GLU A 178 -7.06 -8.82 9.77
CA GLU A 178 -7.76 -7.65 9.22
C GLU A 178 -9.04 -8.05 8.48
N LEU A 179 -8.98 -9.08 7.62
CA LEU A 179 -10.15 -9.60 6.91
C LEU A 179 -11.21 -10.13 7.87
N ALA A 180 -10.83 -10.91 8.87
CA ALA A 180 -11.74 -11.43 9.88
C ALA A 180 -12.48 -10.32 10.63
N ARG A 181 -11.79 -9.21 10.95
CA ARG A 181 -12.38 -8.04 11.60
C ARG A 181 -13.35 -7.31 10.67
N LEU A 182 -12.98 -7.09 9.41
CA LEU A 182 -13.82 -6.42 8.43
C LEU A 182 -15.09 -7.22 8.10
N GLN A 183 -14.99 -8.54 8.01
CA GLN A 183 -16.16 -9.41 7.86
C GLN A 183 -17.11 -9.29 9.07
N LYS A 184 -16.57 -9.32 10.30
CA LYS A 184 -17.38 -9.10 11.51
C LYS A 184 -18.05 -7.73 11.54
N ILE A 185 -17.34 -6.68 11.10
CA ILE A 185 -17.89 -5.30 11.01
C ILE A 185 -19.06 -5.22 10.01
N LYS A 186 -19.00 -5.98 8.92
CA LYS A 186 -20.04 -6.03 7.89
C LYS A 186 -21.30 -6.77 8.35
N GLN A 187 -21.21 -7.63 9.37
CA GLN A 187 -22.33 -8.44 9.80
C GLN A 187 -23.44 -7.58 10.45
N PRO A 188 -24.72 -7.87 10.16
CA PRO A 188 -25.87 -7.04 10.56
C PRO A 188 -26.23 -7.15 12.06
N TYR A 189 -25.39 -7.79 12.89
CA TYR A 189 -25.71 -8.07 14.29
C TYR A 189 -25.69 -6.84 15.20
N VAL A 190 -25.24 -5.69 14.69
CA VAL A 190 -25.20 -4.43 15.43
C VAL A 190 -26.37 -3.56 15.00
N SER A 191 -27.18 -3.12 15.97
CA SER A 191 -28.36 -2.26 15.76
C SER A 191 -28.05 -0.91 15.11
N THR A 192 -26.78 -0.48 15.20
CA THR A 192 -26.23 0.73 14.59
C THR A 192 -25.09 0.34 13.66
N PRO A 193 -25.12 0.75 12.37
CA PRO A 193 -24.02 0.52 11.45
C PRO A 193 -22.70 1.07 12.00
N ILE A 194 -21.65 0.26 11.97
CA ILE A 194 -20.30 0.73 12.32
C ILE A 194 -19.80 1.61 11.17
N GLN A 195 -19.41 2.84 11.50
CA GLN A 195 -18.84 3.79 10.55
C GLN A 195 -17.42 3.39 10.19
N SER A 196 -17.31 2.53 9.18
CA SER A 196 -16.05 2.09 8.63
C SER A 196 -16.20 1.91 7.12
N PRO A 197 -15.15 2.22 6.32
CA PRO A 197 -15.14 1.88 4.91
C PRO A 197 -15.39 0.38 4.71
N GLN A 198 -16.48 0.06 4.03
CA GLN A 198 -16.92 -1.30 3.81
C GLN A 198 -15.93 -2.09 2.97
N LEU A 199 -15.76 -3.36 3.35
CA LEU A 199 -15.07 -4.36 2.53
C LEU A 199 -15.94 -4.69 1.32
N LEU A 200 -15.43 -4.39 0.13
CA LEU A 200 -16.15 -4.57 -1.13
C LEU A 200 -15.76 -5.84 -1.87
N SER A 201 -14.48 -6.25 -1.80
CA SER A 201 -13.98 -7.40 -2.55
C SER A 201 -12.61 -7.86 -2.06
N TYR A 202 -12.22 -9.06 -2.45
CA TYR A 202 -10.89 -9.62 -2.22
C TYR A 202 -10.00 -9.45 -3.45
N VAL A 203 -8.69 -9.36 -3.21
CA VAL A 203 -7.67 -9.38 -4.25
C VAL A 203 -7.00 -10.75 -4.25
N LYS A 204 -6.97 -11.38 -5.41
CA LYS A 204 -6.26 -12.64 -5.65
C LYS A 204 -4.92 -12.42 -6.31
N HIS A 205 -3.94 -13.23 -5.94
CA HIS A 205 -2.72 -13.35 -6.71
C HIS A 205 -3.04 -13.86 -8.12
N ALA A 206 -2.40 -13.27 -9.14
CA ALA A 206 -2.68 -13.64 -10.53
C ALA A 206 -2.26 -15.09 -10.85
N ASP A 207 -1.15 -15.55 -10.26
CA ASP A 207 -0.60 -16.88 -10.59
C ASP A 207 -1.16 -18.04 -9.76
N ASN A 208 -1.23 -17.89 -8.43
CA ASN A 208 -1.64 -18.98 -7.53
C ASN A 208 -3.08 -18.84 -7.01
N GLY A 209 -3.76 -17.73 -7.28
CA GLY A 209 -5.15 -17.50 -6.90
C GLY A 209 -5.40 -17.30 -5.38
N HIS A 210 -4.36 -17.28 -4.55
CA HIS A 210 -4.49 -17.01 -3.12
C HIS A 210 -4.98 -15.58 -2.87
N ILE A 211 -5.73 -15.36 -1.79
CA ILE A 211 -6.10 -14.02 -1.37
C ILE A 211 -4.85 -13.32 -0.83
N ILE A 212 -4.53 -12.18 -1.41
CA ILE A 212 -3.35 -11.36 -1.06
C ILE A 212 -3.72 -9.95 -0.63
N GLY A 213 -5.02 -9.62 -0.64
CA GLY A 213 -5.47 -8.29 -0.29
C GLY A 213 -6.97 -8.10 -0.31
N LEU A 214 -7.36 -6.85 -0.15
CA LEU A 214 -8.72 -6.39 0.00
C LEU A 214 -8.95 -5.07 -0.74
N LEU A 215 -10.20 -4.84 -1.11
CA LEU A 215 -10.68 -3.62 -1.74
C LEU A 215 -11.78 -3.01 -0.88
N ARG A 216 -11.69 -1.70 -0.65
CA ARG A 216 -12.65 -0.93 0.15
C ARG A 216 -13.17 0.27 -0.61
N GLU A 217 -14.32 0.75 -0.18
CA GLU A 217 -14.88 2.00 -0.67
C GLU A 217 -13.96 3.19 -0.32
N THR A 218 -13.99 4.20 -1.19
CA THR A 218 -13.41 5.51 -0.93
C THR A 218 -14.52 6.47 -0.48
N ARG A 219 -14.22 7.37 0.46
CA ARG A 219 -15.14 8.44 0.88
C ARG A 219 -14.90 9.77 0.17
N ARG A 220 -13.79 9.86 -0.56
CA ARG A 220 -13.31 11.12 -1.13
C ARG A 220 -14.30 11.73 -2.10
N GLU A 221 -14.88 10.94 -3.00
CA GLU A 221 -15.90 11.40 -3.95
C GLU A 221 -17.17 11.88 -3.25
N LYS A 222 -17.65 11.15 -2.24
CA LYS A 222 -18.83 11.54 -1.43
C LYS A 222 -18.61 12.89 -0.77
N TRP A 223 -17.51 13.03 -0.02
CA TRP A 223 -17.20 14.26 0.70
C TRP A 223 -17.01 15.44 -0.26
N MET A 224 -16.33 15.23 -1.39
CA MET A 224 -16.14 16.28 -2.38
C MET A 224 -17.47 16.74 -3.00
N ALA A 225 -18.36 15.80 -3.33
CA ALA A 225 -19.68 16.12 -3.85
C ALA A 225 -20.52 16.94 -2.85
N GLN A 226 -20.44 16.61 -1.55
CA GLN A 226 -21.14 17.35 -0.49
C GLN A 226 -20.58 18.75 -0.28
N ILE A 227 -19.26 18.89 -0.25
CA ILE A 227 -18.58 20.20 -0.15
C ILE A 227 -18.99 21.10 -1.31
N ARG A 228 -18.85 20.61 -2.56
CA ARG A 228 -19.20 21.39 -3.76
C ARG A 228 -20.66 21.79 -3.78
N LYS A 229 -21.56 20.84 -3.49
CA LYS A 229 -23.01 21.12 -3.41
C LYS A 229 -23.30 22.21 -2.38
N THR A 230 -22.70 22.14 -1.20
CA THR A 230 -22.91 23.14 -0.14
C THR A 230 -22.42 24.51 -0.57
N VAL A 231 -21.22 24.60 -1.16
CA VAL A 231 -20.66 25.86 -1.66
C VAL A 231 -21.54 26.47 -2.74
N SER A 232 -22.02 25.69 -3.70
CA SER A 232 -22.96 26.18 -4.72
C SER A 232 -24.26 26.71 -4.11
N GLN A 233 -24.81 26.03 -3.08
CA GLN A 233 -26.01 26.49 -2.38
C GLN A 233 -25.79 27.79 -1.59
N LEU A 234 -24.58 28.01 -1.05
CA LEU A 234 -24.22 29.29 -0.42
C LEU A 234 -24.21 30.42 -1.47
N HIS A 235 -23.60 30.17 -2.64
CA HIS A 235 -23.55 31.15 -3.73
C HIS A 235 -24.95 31.50 -4.26
N GLU A 236 -25.86 30.53 -4.35
CA GLU A 236 -27.25 30.75 -4.76
C GLU A 236 -27.99 31.75 -3.86
N ILE A 237 -27.64 31.82 -2.57
CA ILE A 237 -28.21 32.77 -1.61
C ILE A 237 -27.35 34.02 -1.40
N GLY A 238 -26.29 34.20 -2.21
CA GLY A 238 -25.39 35.36 -2.15
C GLY A 238 -24.41 35.33 -0.97
N VAL A 239 -24.16 34.16 -0.40
CA VAL A 239 -23.17 33.94 0.68
C VAL A 239 -21.90 33.36 0.07
N VAL A 240 -20.76 33.98 0.40
CA VAL A 240 -19.42 33.45 0.09
C VAL A 240 -18.90 32.70 1.32
N TRP A 241 -18.30 31.52 1.13
CA TRP A 241 -17.70 30.76 2.21
C TRP A 241 -16.46 31.48 2.77
N GLY A 242 -15.60 31.97 1.88
CA GLY A 242 -14.62 33.02 2.16
C GLY A 242 -13.27 32.56 2.67
N ASP A 243 -13.19 31.39 3.32
CA ASP A 243 -11.94 30.76 3.76
C ASP A 243 -11.99 29.24 3.55
N GLY A 244 -12.34 28.81 2.33
CA GLY A 244 -12.45 27.39 1.99
C GLY A 244 -11.12 26.65 2.12
N LYS A 245 -11.09 25.63 2.98
CA LYS A 245 -9.92 24.75 3.22
C LYS A 245 -10.34 23.48 3.94
N THR A 246 -9.50 22.45 3.93
CA THR A 246 -9.83 21.16 4.56
C THR A 246 -10.03 21.23 6.07
N SER A 247 -9.34 22.14 6.77
CA SER A 247 -9.56 22.33 8.22
C SER A 247 -10.90 22.99 8.55
N ASN A 248 -11.57 23.59 7.56
CA ASN A 248 -12.90 24.17 7.66
C ASN A 248 -13.98 23.20 7.15
N VAL A 249 -13.67 21.91 7.06
CA VAL A 249 -14.64 20.86 6.78
C VAL A 249 -14.64 19.87 7.94
N ILE A 250 -15.83 19.58 8.48
CA ILE A 250 -16.03 18.53 9.49
C ILE A 250 -16.73 17.34 8.85
N ILE A 251 -16.44 16.14 9.36
CA ILE A 251 -17.19 14.93 9.03
C ILE A 251 -18.09 14.60 10.24
N ASP A 252 -19.38 14.45 10.00
CA ASP A 252 -20.35 14.17 11.05
C ASP A 252 -20.49 12.67 11.36
N ASN A 253 -21.45 12.35 12.24
CA ASN A 253 -21.77 10.98 12.60
C ASN A 253 -22.47 10.20 11.48
N ASP A 254 -22.82 10.79 10.35
CA ASP A 254 -23.37 10.07 9.19
C ASP A 254 -22.33 9.97 8.06
N ASP A 255 -21.06 10.27 8.39
CA ASP A 255 -19.92 10.30 7.47
C ASP A 255 -20.12 11.34 6.34
N ASP A 256 -20.91 12.38 6.61
CA ASP A 256 -21.20 13.49 5.71
C ASP A 256 -20.25 14.67 5.96
N ALA A 257 -19.79 15.29 4.88
CA ALA A 257 -18.89 16.43 4.93
C ALA A 257 -19.65 17.75 5.00
N TRP A 258 -19.28 18.58 5.98
CA TRP A 258 -19.90 19.86 6.25
C TRP A 258 -18.85 20.99 6.23
N PRO A 259 -18.92 21.90 5.23
CA PRO A 259 -18.24 23.19 5.30
C PRO A 259 -18.69 23.98 6.54
N ILE A 260 -17.72 24.52 7.26
CA ILE A 260 -17.91 25.37 8.45
C ILE A 260 -17.09 26.64 8.30
N ASP A 261 -17.18 27.54 9.29
CA ASP A 261 -16.39 28.77 9.38
C ASP A 261 -16.65 29.74 8.20
N PHE A 262 -17.78 30.43 8.30
CA PHE A 262 -18.25 31.44 7.33
C PHE A 262 -17.86 32.87 7.75
N GLY A 263 -16.84 33.01 8.61
CA GLY A 263 -16.40 34.30 9.14
C GLY A 263 -15.58 35.14 8.17
N GLY A 264 -15.24 34.59 7.00
CA GLY A 264 -14.25 35.16 6.09
C GLY A 264 -12.83 34.90 6.57
N GLY A 265 -11.85 35.46 5.86
CA GLY A 265 -10.43 35.22 6.11
C GLY A 265 -9.68 34.83 4.84
N TRP A 266 -8.40 34.52 5.04
CA TRP A 266 -7.56 34.04 3.95
C TRP A 266 -6.47 33.13 4.51
N THR A 267 -6.33 31.97 3.90
CA THR A 267 -5.30 30.99 4.24
C THR A 267 -4.41 30.74 3.03
N ASP A 268 -3.11 30.98 3.23
CA ASP A 268 -2.10 30.73 2.21
C ASP A 268 -2.11 29.26 1.75
N GLY A 269 -1.94 29.04 0.45
CA GLY A 269 -1.93 27.71 -0.17
C GLY A 269 -3.29 27.11 -0.56
N TRP A 270 -4.41 27.75 -0.22
CA TRP A 270 -5.76 27.30 -0.61
C TRP A 270 -6.42 28.19 -1.67
N VAL A 271 -6.30 29.50 -1.49
CA VAL A 271 -6.89 30.52 -2.36
C VAL A 271 -5.85 31.61 -2.60
N ASP A 272 -5.79 32.17 -3.81
CA ASP A 272 -4.96 33.33 -4.11
C ASP A 272 -5.45 34.54 -3.32
N LYS A 273 -4.53 35.36 -2.81
CA LYS A 273 -4.87 36.47 -1.91
C LYS A 273 -5.83 37.47 -2.55
N GLU A 274 -5.74 37.66 -3.86
CA GLU A 274 -6.57 38.55 -4.65
C GLU A 274 -8.01 38.03 -4.83
N LEU A 275 -8.23 36.72 -4.63
CA LEU A 275 -9.53 36.06 -4.72
C LEU A 275 -10.18 35.79 -3.36
N ALA A 276 -9.51 36.17 -2.26
CA ALA A 276 -10.03 35.98 -0.91
C ALA A 276 -11.44 36.60 -0.76
N GLU A 277 -12.33 35.89 -0.07
CA GLU A 277 -13.71 36.33 0.18
C GLU A 277 -14.51 36.63 -1.12
N THR A 278 -14.22 35.92 -2.21
CA THR A 278 -15.01 35.97 -3.45
C THR A 278 -15.57 34.60 -3.85
N VAL A 279 -16.60 34.59 -4.70
CA VAL A 279 -17.16 33.37 -5.32
C VAL A 279 -16.07 32.63 -6.10
N GLU A 280 -15.24 33.37 -6.84
CA GLU A 280 -14.11 32.82 -7.59
C GLU A 280 -13.06 32.19 -6.67
N GLY A 281 -12.85 32.76 -5.48
CA GLY A 281 -12.00 32.22 -4.43
C GLY A 281 -12.52 30.91 -3.84
N ASP A 282 -13.82 30.82 -3.56
CA ASP A 282 -14.45 29.57 -3.11
C ASP A 282 -14.31 28.45 -4.16
N GLU A 283 -14.50 28.78 -5.44
CA GLU A 283 -14.29 27.83 -6.53
C GLU A 283 -12.83 27.36 -6.63
N GLN A 284 -11.87 28.25 -6.34
CA GLN A 284 -10.46 27.87 -6.23
C GLN A 284 -10.21 26.95 -5.02
N ALA A 285 -10.81 27.26 -3.86
CA ALA A 285 -10.73 26.39 -2.68
C ALA A 285 -11.31 25.00 -2.95
N VAL A 286 -12.48 24.91 -3.61
CA VAL A 286 -13.10 23.64 -4.02
C VAL A 286 -12.15 22.82 -4.89
N ARG A 287 -11.48 23.44 -5.88
CA ARG A 287 -10.46 22.77 -6.70
C ARG A 287 -9.24 22.33 -5.89
N ALA A 288 -8.78 23.16 -4.95
CA ALA A 288 -7.65 22.82 -4.08
C ALA A 288 -7.98 21.63 -3.15
N ILE A 289 -9.18 21.60 -2.56
CA ILE A 289 -9.67 20.48 -1.73
C ILE A 289 -9.80 19.21 -2.57
N MET A 290 -10.34 19.33 -3.78
CA MET A 290 -10.44 18.21 -4.72
C MET A 290 -9.07 17.59 -5.03
N LYS A 291 -8.07 18.44 -5.32
CA LYS A 291 -6.69 18.03 -5.52
C LYS A 291 -6.09 17.39 -4.27
N PHE A 292 -6.35 17.95 -3.09
CA PHE A 292 -5.92 17.38 -1.81
C PHE A 292 -6.50 15.98 -1.59
N LEU A 293 -7.75 15.75 -2.01
CA LEU A 293 -8.40 14.44 -1.97
C LEU A 293 -7.91 13.50 -3.10
N GLY A 294 -6.99 13.92 -3.97
CA GLY A 294 -6.46 13.11 -5.07
C GLY A 294 -7.51 12.77 -6.15
N LEU A 295 -8.55 13.60 -6.27
CA LEU A 295 -9.58 13.45 -7.31
C LEU A 295 -9.15 14.20 -8.57
N GLY A 296 -9.39 13.62 -9.75
CA GLY A 296 -9.03 14.22 -11.03
C GLY A 296 -9.97 15.36 -11.43
N GLU A 297 -9.46 16.38 -12.14
CA GLU A 297 -10.23 17.56 -12.57
C GLU A 297 -11.43 17.24 -13.48
N ASP A 298 -11.56 16.01 -13.97
CA ASP A 298 -12.66 15.59 -14.85
C ASP A 298 -14.04 15.48 -14.16
N LEU A 299 -14.11 15.59 -12.82
CA LEU A 299 -15.41 15.71 -12.11
C LEU A 299 -15.94 17.17 -12.12
N ILE A 300 -15.29 18.10 -12.84
CA ILE A 300 -15.82 19.45 -13.13
C ILE A 300 -16.90 19.33 -14.22
N VAL A 301 -18.06 18.77 -13.86
CA VAL A 301 -19.33 19.01 -14.57
C VAL A 301 -20.32 19.57 -13.57
#